data_AF-B8DPV8-F1
#
_entry.id   AF-B8DPV8-F1
#
_cell.length_a   1.000
_cell.length_b   1.000
_cell.length_c   1.000
_cell.angle_alpha   90.00
_cell.angle_beta   90.00
_cell.angle_gamma   90.00
#
_symmetry.space_group_name_H-M   'P 1'
#
loop_
_entity.id
_entity.type
_entity.pdbx_description
1 polymer ?
#
loop_
_entity_poly.entity_id
_entity_poly.type
_entity_poly.pdbx_seq_one_letter_code
_entity_poly.pdbx_strand_id
1 'polypeptide(L)'
;MKNMRMHEALCRLYPHAPEGAWELACGPQTDWDVAIAAWRLEEAPPTQEALDALYVALAEEDAAPRPTEPEPLDLNTITYAQADAIIRAESVEDLRLAMLDVLGL
;
A
#
# COMPACT_ATOMS: atom_id res chain seq x y z
N MET A 1 1.66 8.74 15.90
CA MET A 1 1.86 7.98 14.64
C MET A 1 2.51 6.61 14.83
N LYS A 2 3.17 6.28 15.95
CA LYS A 2 3.72 4.92 16.19
C LYS A 2 2.66 3.81 16.26
N ASN A 3 1.47 4.14 16.76
CA ASN A 3 0.40 3.17 17.05
C ASN A 3 -0.19 2.44 15.83
N MET A 4 -0.14 3.02 14.62
CA MET A 4 -0.59 2.34 13.39
C MET A 4 0.46 1.39 12.79
N ARG A 5 1.75 1.61 13.09
CA ARG A 5 2.84 0.85 12.46
C ARG A 5 3.10 -0.51 13.09
N MET A 6 2.77 -0.72 14.37
CA MET A 6 2.98 -2.02 15.04
C MET A 6 2.16 -3.14 14.39
N HIS A 7 0.89 -2.89 14.10
CA HIS A 7 0.04 -3.88 13.42
C HIS A 7 0.57 -4.21 12.01
N GLU A 8 0.96 -3.19 11.24
CA GLU A 8 1.54 -3.38 9.91
C GLU A 8 2.85 -4.18 9.95
N ALA A 9 3.74 -3.87 10.90
CA ALA A 9 4.99 -4.60 11.10
C ALA A 9 4.74 -6.08 11.44
N LEU A 10 3.77 -6.37 12.31
CA LEU A 10 3.38 -7.74 12.64
C LEU A 10 2.81 -8.49 11.44
N CYS A 11 1.97 -7.86 10.63
CA CYS A 11 1.45 -8.47 9.40
C CYS A 11 2.57 -8.79 8.39
N ARG A 12 3.63 -7.97 8.32
CA ARG A 12 4.78 -8.24 7.44
C ARG A 12 5.67 -9.37 7.96
N LEU A 13 5.87 -9.47 9.27
CA LEU A 13 6.65 -10.54 9.89
C LEU A 13 5.94 -11.88 9.85
N TYR A 14 4.61 -11.87 10.03
CA TYR A 14 3.79 -13.07 10.13
C TYR A 14 2.64 -13.01 9.11
N PRO A 15 2.93 -13.12 7.80
CA PRO A 15 1.92 -12.99 6.75
C PRO A 15 0.90 -14.13 6.74
N HIS A 16 1.19 -15.24 7.42
CA HIS A 16 0.31 -16.39 7.57
C HIS A 16 -0.52 -16.36 8.86
N ALA A 17 -0.36 -15.34 9.69
CA ALA A 17 -1.06 -15.26 10.95
C ALA A 17 -2.58 -15.11 10.74
N PRO A 18 -3.42 -15.92 11.40
CA PRO A 18 -4.86 -15.76 11.34
C PRO A 18 -5.31 -14.48 12.06
N GLU A 19 -6.53 -14.03 11.75
CA GLU A 19 -7.15 -12.90 12.45
C GLU A 19 -7.22 -13.18 13.96
N GLY A 20 -6.81 -12.22 14.79
CA GLY A 20 -6.77 -12.37 16.25
C GLY A 20 -5.52 -13.08 16.81
N ALA A 21 -4.53 -13.39 15.96
CA ALA A 21 -3.23 -13.95 16.35
C ALA A 21 -2.49 -13.13 17.42
N TRP A 22 -2.74 -11.83 17.49
CA TRP A 22 -2.24 -10.96 18.54
C TRP A 22 -3.28 -9.92 18.93
N GLU A 23 -3.09 -9.33 20.09
CA GLU A 23 -3.88 -8.21 20.59
C GLU A 23 -2.94 -7.07 20.93
N LEU A 24 -3.29 -5.86 20.47
CA LEU A 24 -2.53 -4.65 20.72
C LEU A 24 -3.29 -3.80 21.73
N ALA A 25 -2.61 -3.38 22.79
CA ALA A 25 -3.16 -2.42 23.76
C ALA A 25 -2.34 -1.14 23.77
N CYS A 26 -3.04 -0.04 24.01
CA CYS A 26 -2.47 1.27 24.30
C CYS A 26 -3.00 1.69 25.65
N GLY A 27 -2.12 1.98 26.60
CA GLY A 27 -2.55 2.32 27.95
C GLY A 27 -1.56 3.19 28.73
N PRO A 28 -1.98 3.71 29.89
CA PRO A 28 -1.13 4.55 30.73
C PRO A 28 0.11 3.81 31.27
N GLN A 29 0.08 2.48 31.28
CA GLN A 29 1.19 1.62 31.69
C GLN A 29 2.31 1.56 30.65
N THR A 30 2.02 1.88 29.39
CA THR A 30 2.96 1.89 28.27
C THR A 30 3.30 3.32 27.83
N ASP A 31 3.02 4.33 28.65
CA ASP A 31 3.13 5.76 28.28
C ASP A 31 2.39 6.08 26.96
N TRP A 32 1.25 5.42 26.73
CA TRP A 32 0.48 5.51 25.49
C TRP A 32 1.15 4.94 24.23
N ASP A 33 2.27 4.22 24.38
CA ASP A 33 2.82 3.39 23.30
C ASP A 33 1.98 2.12 23.11
N VAL A 34 1.82 1.69 21.86
CA VAL A 34 1.17 0.42 21.54
C VAL A 34 2.13 -0.74 21.81
N ALA A 35 1.68 -1.67 22.65
CA ALA A 35 2.38 -2.91 22.96
C ALA A 35 1.51 -4.13 22.67
N ILE A 36 2.16 -5.28 22.47
CA ILE A 36 1.48 -6.57 22.32
C ILE A 36 0.94 -6.98 23.70
N ALA A 37 -0.38 -6.94 23.85
CA ALA A 37 -1.08 -7.34 25.07
C ALA A 37 -1.32 -8.86 25.13
N ALA A 38 -1.54 -9.50 23.97
CA ALA A 38 -1.67 -10.94 23.87
C ALA A 38 -0.99 -11.45 22.60
N TRP A 39 -0.35 -12.62 22.72
CA TRP A 39 0.28 -13.34 21.64
C TRP A 39 -0.29 -14.76 21.59
N ARG A 40 -0.86 -15.16 20.45
CA ARG A 40 -1.59 -16.42 20.27
C ARG A 40 -1.01 -17.30 19.16
N LEU A 41 0.16 -16.95 18.63
CA LEU A 41 0.90 -17.79 17.68
C LEU A 41 1.82 -18.75 18.42
N GLU A 42 2.06 -19.92 17.82
CA GLU A 42 3.05 -20.89 18.32
C GLU A 42 4.50 -20.37 18.13
N GLU A 43 4.71 -19.56 17.10
CA GLU A 43 5.98 -18.87 16.87
C GLU A 43 6.27 -17.85 17.96
N ALA A 44 7.55 -17.59 18.24
CA ALA A 44 7.92 -16.59 19.22
C ALA A 44 7.49 -15.18 18.76
N PRO A 45 7.07 -14.29 19.69
CA PRO A 45 6.82 -12.90 19.37
C PRO A 45 8.11 -12.23 18.86
N PRO A 46 8.00 -11.20 18.02
CA PRO A 46 9.16 -10.59 17.41
C PRO A 46 10.01 -9.85 18.44
N THR A 47 11.32 -9.84 18.20
CA THR A 47 12.24 -9.05 19.02
C THR A 47 12.06 -7.56 18.74
N GLN A 48 12.44 -6.72 19.70
CA GLN A 48 12.43 -5.26 19.51
C GLN A 48 13.30 -4.85 18.31
N GLU A 49 14.45 -5.51 18.13
CA GLU A 49 15.35 -5.26 17.00
C GLU A 49 14.69 -5.56 15.63
N ALA A 50 13.91 -6.64 15.53
CA ALA A 50 13.16 -6.96 14.32
C ALA A 50 12.06 -5.94 14.02
N LEU A 51 11.38 -5.45 15.06
CA LEU A 51 10.38 -4.38 14.93
C LEU A 51 11.02 -3.05 14.51
N ASP A 52 12.16 -2.68 15.12
CA ASP A 52 12.86 -1.44 14.80
C ASP A 52 13.38 -1.45 13.35
N ALA A 53 13.92 -2.58 12.88
CA ALA A 53 14.34 -2.74 11.49
C ALA A 53 13.18 -2.53 10.51
N LEU A 54 11.99 -3.05 10.81
CA LEU A 54 10.80 -2.83 9.99
C LEU A 54 10.28 -1.40 10.06
N TYR A 55 10.36 -0.75 11.22
CA TYR A 55 9.98 0.65 11.32
C TYR A 55 10.89 1.56 10.50
N VAL A 56 12.18 1.25 10.40
CA VAL A 56 13.10 1.94 9.49
C VAL A 56 12.69 1.69 8.04
N ALA A 57 12.48 0.43 7.64
CA ALA A 57 12.05 0.10 6.28
C ALA A 57 10.73 0.78 5.88
N LEU A 58 9.73 0.76 6.77
CA LEU A 58 8.45 1.46 6.59
C LEU A 58 8.63 2.98 6.48
N ALA A 59 9.53 3.57 7.27
CA ALA A 59 9.83 4.98 7.18
C ALA A 59 10.53 5.35 5.86
N GLU A 60 11.39 4.47 5.34
CA GLU A 60 12.03 4.63 4.04
C GLU A 60 11.03 4.50 2.88
N GLU A 61 10.09 3.56 2.95
CA GLU A 61 8.98 3.43 1.99
C GLU A 61 8.09 4.68 1.97
N ASP A 62 7.75 5.22 3.15
CA ASP A 62 6.99 6.47 3.25
C ASP A 62 7.76 7.68 2.72
N ALA A 63 9.09 7.67 2.86
CA ALA A 63 9.99 8.72 2.37
C ALA A 63 10.34 8.56 0.89
N ALA A 64 10.10 7.39 0.29
CA ALA A 64 10.33 7.17 -1.11
C ALA A 64 9.47 8.16 -1.93
N PRO A 65 10.05 8.84 -2.94
CA PRO A 65 9.26 9.68 -3.82
C PRO A 65 8.18 8.80 -4.44
N ARG A 66 6.92 9.12 -4.13
CA ARG A 66 5.79 8.48 -4.81
C ARG A 66 6.03 8.68 -6.31
N PRO A 67 5.82 7.65 -7.15
CA PRO A 67 5.82 7.86 -8.58
C PRO A 67 4.90 9.04 -8.86
N THR A 68 5.40 10.04 -9.59
CA THR A 68 4.61 11.21 -9.97
C THR A 68 3.32 10.69 -10.55
N GLU A 69 2.18 11.10 -9.98
CA GLU A 69 0.89 10.73 -10.58
C GLU A 69 0.94 11.12 -12.05
N PRO A 70 0.55 10.22 -12.98
CA PRO A 70 0.48 10.59 -14.38
C PRO A 70 -0.44 11.80 -14.50
N GLU A 71 -0.03 12.79 -15.29
CA GLU A 71 -0.87 13.97 -15.51
C GLU A 71 -2.25 13.49 -16.00
N PRO A 72 -3.34 13.98 -15.39
CA PRO A 72 -4.68 13.56 -15.78
C PRO A 72 -4.88 13.88 -17.26
N LEU A 73 -5.35 12.88 -18.01
CA LEU A 73 -5.69 13.07 -19.42
C LEU A 73 -6.80 14.13 -19.53
N ASP A 74 -6.52 15.24 -20.19
CA ASP A 74 -7.53 16.25 -20.47
C ASP A 74 -8.44 15.78 -21.61
N LEU A 75 -9.60 15.22 -21.24
CA LEU A 75 -10.61 14.74 -22.18
C LEU A 75 -11.18 15.84 -23.09
N ASN A 76 -10.95 17.13 -22.80
CA ASN A 76 -11.36 18.21 -23.71
C ASN A 76 -10.39 18.38 -24.88
N THR A 77 -9.21 17.78 -24.82
CA THR A 77 -8.18 17.89 -25.87
C THR A 77 -8.22 16.76 -26.88
N ILE A 78 -8.94 15.66 -26.57
CA ILE A 78 -9.05 14.52 -27.49
C ILE A 78 -9.99 14.87 -28.64
N THR A 79 -9.66 14.36 -29.83
CA THR A 79 -10.51 14.52 -31.01
C THR A 79 -11.67 13.54 -31.02
N TYR A 80 -12.71 13.83 -31.79
CA TYR A 80 -13.81 12.88 -32.02
C TYR A 80 -13.34 11.55 -32.60
N ALA A 81 -12.30 11.55 -33.44
CA ALA A 81 -11.74 10.33 -34.01
C ALA A 81 -11.08 9.44 -32.94
N GLN A 82 -10.32 10.06 -32.03
CA GLN A 82 -9.70 9.38 -30.89
C GLN A 82 -10.76 8.82 -29.94
N ALA A 83 -11.81 9.61 -29.64
CA ALA A 83 -12.93 9.14 -28.82
C ALA A 83 -13.66 7.95 -29.46
N ASP A 84 -13.94 8.00 -30.78
CA ASP A 84 -14.60 6.92 -31.51
C ASP A 84 -13.75 5.63 -31.52
N ALA A 85 -12.43 5.75 -31.68
CA ALA A 85 -11.50 4.61 -31.61
C ALA A 85 -11.50 3.92 -30.24
N ILE A 86 -11.53 4.68 -29.14
CA ILE A 86 -11.65 4.14 -27.77
C ILE A 86 -12.98 3.39 -27.59
N ILE A 87 -14.08 4.01 -28.02
CA ILE A 87 -15.44 3.46 -27.82
C ILE A 87 -15.64 2.18 -28.64
N ARG A 88 -15.03 2.09 -29.82
CA ARG A 88 -15.15 0.95 -30.73
C ARG A 88 -14.10 -0.14 -30.52
N ALA A 89 -13.20 0.01 -29.54
CA ALA A 89 -12.22 -1.02 -29.25
C ALA A 89 -12.92 -2.33 -28.82
N GLU A 90 -12.75 -3.38 -29.63
CA GLU A 90 -13.36 -4.70 -29.37
C GLU A 90 -12.47 -5.59 -28.50
N SER A 91 -11.22 -5.17 -28.26
CA SER A 91 -10.25 -5.88 -27.43
C SER A 91 -9.47 -4.93 -26.53
N VAL A 92 -8.86 -5.50 -25.48
CA VAL A 92 -7.96 -4.76 -24.57
C VAL A 92 -6.72 -4.24 -25.31
N GLU A 93 -6.27 -4.97 -26.34
CA GLU A 93 -5.14 -4.56 -27.17
C GLU A 93 -5.49 -3.34 -28.02
N ASP A 94 -6.66 -3.36 -28.67
CA ASP A 94 -7.15 -2.23 -29.46
C ASP A 94 -7.39 -1.00 -28.60
N LEU A 95 -7.95 -1.19 -27.40
CA LEU A 95 -8.15 -0.12 -26.43
C LEU A 95 -6.81 0.48 -26.00
N ARG A 96 -5.80 -0.35 -25.77
CA ARG A 96 -4.45 0.10 -25.42
C ARG A 96 -3.83 0.92 -26.56
N LEU A 97 -3.95 0.47 -27.80
CA LEU A 97 -3.45 1.20 -28.97
C LEU A 97 -4.17 2.55 -29.15
N ALA A 98 -5.50 2.57 -29.02
CA ALA A 98 -6.28 3.81 -29.08
C ALA A 98 -5.89 4.79 -27.95
N MET A 99 -5.59 4.29 -26.76
CA MET A 99 -5.13 5.13 -25.65
C MET A 99 -3.70 5.65 -25.83
N LEU A 100 -2.81 4.90 -26.47
CA LEU A 100 -1.47 5.38 -26.81
C LEU A 100 -1.52 6.52 -27.83
N ASP A 101 -2.38 6.41 -28.85
CA ASP A 101 -2.61 7.47 -29.84
C ASP A 101 -3.13 8.77 -29.20
N VAL A 102 -4.03 8.66 -28.21
CA VAL A 102 -4.52 9.79 -27.41
C VAL A 102 -3.41 10.46 -26.60
N LEU A 103 -2.47 9.67 -26.10
CA LEU A 103 -1.33 10.15 -25.33
C LEU A 103 -0.17 10.63 -26.21
N GLY A 104 -0.23 10.44 -27.53
CA GLY A 104 0.83 10.78 -28.47
C GLY A 104 2.09 9.92 -28.31
N LEU A 105 1.92 8.66 -27.89
CA LEU A 105 3.00 7.71 -27.56
C LEU A 105 3.11 6.55 -28.56
#